data_AF-A0A6M3J5N4-F1
#
_entry.id   AF-A0A6M3J5N4-F1
#
_cell.length_a   1.000
_cell.length_b   1.000
_cell.length_c   1.000
_cell.angle_alpha   90.00
_cell.angle_beta   90.00
_cell.angle_gamma   90.00
#
_symmetry.space_group_name_H-M   'P 1'
#
loop_
_entity.id
_entity.type
_entity.pdbx_description
1 polymer ?
#
loop_
_entity_poly.entity_id
_entity_poly.type
_entity_poly.pdbx_seq_one_letter_code
_entity_poly.pdbx_strand_id
1 'polypeptide(L)'
;MSSDEKKFERVRPDVLNATTLLEVAGRLGDLFDLTKSMIPSGVVDSFDILVTGSKPQQVRKESSWFNVSIYNDADSTDSVFVSVNKVGADKHEIKPDDTYNVNMGAAKIYSLFFRSSRNGSATVSVTGVR
;
A
#
# COMPACT_ATOMS: atom_id res chain seq x y z
N MET A 1 -17.35 66.00 7.88
CA MET A 1 -16.28 64.98 7.87
C MET A 1 -16.93 63.66 7.49
N SER A 2 -16.39 63.01 6.47
CA SER A 2 -16.90 61.77 5.86
C SER A 2 -16.80 60.59 6.81
N SER A 3 -17.80 59.71 6.82
CA SER A 3 -17.71 58.39 7.43
C SER A 3 -18.38 57.39 6.48
N ASP A 4 -17.57 56.91 5.53
CA ASP A 4 -17.90 55.78 4.67
C ASP A 4 -17.95 54.49 5.51
N GLU A 5 -19.10 54.23 6.13
CA GLU A 5 -19.39 52.91 6.71
C GLU A 5 -19.65 51.91 5.59
N LYS A 6 -18.62 51.13 5.25
CA LYS A 6 -18.75 49.91 4.45
C LYS A 6 -19.76 48.97 5.13
N LYS A 7 -20.98 48.89 4.57
CA LYS A 7 -21.95 47.85 4.92
C LYS A 7 -21.34 46.49 4.61
N PHE A 8 -20.89 45.78 5.64
CA PHE A 8 -20.63 44.35 5.55
C PHE A 8 -21.96 43.64 5.41
N GLU A 9 -22.23 43.15 4.20
CA GLU A 9 -23.40 42.34 3.88
C GLU A 9 -23.29 41.04 4.71
N ARG A 10 -24.13 40.91 5.73
CA ARG A 10 -24.19 39.71 6.57
C ARG A 10 -24.77 38.57 5.73
N VAL A 11 -23.90 37.68 5.27
CA VAL A 11 -24.29 36.44 4.58
C VAL A 11 -25.17 35.62 5.52
N ARG A 12 -26.33 35.17 5.02
CA ARG A 12 -27.28 34.41 5.84
C ARG A 12 -26.66 33.07 6.25
N PRO A 13 -26.83 32.63 7.51
CA PRO A 13 -26.25 31.38 8.02
C PRO A 13 -26.62 30.16 7.18
N ASP A 14 -27.84 30.11 6.63
CA ASP A 14 -28.32 29.00 5.80
C ASP A 14 -27.55 28.87 4.48
N VAL A 15 -27.15 30.01 3.89
CA VAL A 15 -26.33 30.04 2.67
C VAL A 15 -24.91 29.60 3.00
N LEU A 16 -24.38 30.04 4.14
CA LEU A 16 -23.06 29.62 4.63
C LEU A 16 -23.02 28.10 4.87
N ASN A 17 -24.06 27.55 5.50
CA ASN A 17 -24.21 26.13 5.78
C ASN A 17 -24.39 25.28 4.51
N ALA A 18 -25.16 25.76 3.54
CA ALA A 18 -25.32 25.07 2.26
C ALA A 18 -23.99 25.03 1.48
N THR A 19 -23.21 26.11 1.54
CA THR A 19 -21.92 26.21 0.82
C THR A 19 -20.87 25.29 1.46
N THR A 20 -20.81 25.22 2.79
CA THR A 20 -19.89 24.31 3.49
C THR A 20 -20.27 22.84 3.29
N LEU A 21 -21.56 22.50 3.26
CA LEU A 21 -22.01 21.15 2.94
C LEU A 21 -21.63 20.73 1.52
N LEU A 22 -21.70 21.66 0.55
CA LEU A 22 -21.29 21.39 -0.83
C LEU A 22 -19.78 21.14 -0.93
N GLU A 23 -18.97 21.92 -0.22
CA GLU A 23 -17.52 21.75 -0.18
C GLU A 23 -17.10 20.44 0.50
N VAL A 24 -17.79 20.05 1.59
CA VAL A 24 -17.58 18.77 2.27
C VAL A 24 -17.93 17.60 1.34
N ALA A 25 -19.05 17.69 0.61
CA ALA A 25 -19.44 16.68 -0.36
C ALA A 25 -18.41 16.55 -1.51
N GLY A 26 -17.88 17.67 -2.02
CA GLY A 26 -16.82 17.68 -3.03
C GLY A 26 -15.54 16.98 -2.53
N ARG A 27 -15.06 17.36 -1.34
CA ARG A 27 -13.87 16.73 -0.75
C ARG A 27 -14.06 15.24 -0.47
N LEU A 28 -15.26 14.81 -0.06
CA LEU A 28 -15.58 13.40 0.12
C LEU A 28 -15.62 12.63 -1.20
N GLY A 29 -16.11 13.25 -2.27
CA GLY A 29 -16.07 12.70 -3.63
C GLY A 29 -14.63 12.46 -4.10
N ASP A 30 -13.78 13.48 -3.98
CA ASP A 30 -12.36 13.39 -4.33
C ASP A 30 -11.65 12.29 -3.53
N LEU A 31 -11.97 12.17 -2.23
CA LEU A 31 -11.43 11.12 -1.36
C LEU A 31 -11.89 9.73 -1.76
N PHE A 32 -13.15 9.60 -2.18
CA PHE A 32 -13.71 8.33 -2.64
C PHE A 32 -13.06 7.87 -3.95
N ASP A 33 -12.88 8.77 -4.91
CA ASP A 33 -12.19 8.47 -6.18
C ASP A 33 -10.70 8.16 -5.96
N LEU A 34 -10.04 8.89 -5.05
CA LEU A 34 -8.69 8.56 -4.61
C LEU A 34 -8.64 7.16 -3.99
N THR A 35 -9.56 6.84 -3.08
CA THR A 35 -9.60 5.53 -2.41
C THR A 35 -9.88 4.40 -3.40
N LYS A 36 -10.79 4.62 -4.35
CA LYS A 36 -11.13 3.64 -5.40
C LYS A 36 -9.98 3.41 -6.37
N SER A 37 -9.20 4.44 -6.69
CA SER A 37 -7.98 4.30 -7.51
C SER A 37 -6.81 3.66 -6.74
N MET A 38 -6.86 3.65 -5.41
CA MET A 38 -5.88 2.95 -4.56
C MET A 38 -6.19 1.46 -4.38
N ILE A 39 -7.41 1.00 -4.66
CA ILE A 39 -7.75 -0.43 -4.62
C ILE A 39 -7.34 -1.03 -5.97
N PRO A 40 -6.32 -1.91 -6.01
CA PRO A 40 -5.90 -2.56 -7.24
C PRO A 40 -7.04 -3.42 -7.79
N SER A 41 -7.69 -2.97 -8.86
CA SER A 41 -8.71 -3.75 -9.59
C SER A 41 -8.02 -4.86 -10.37
N GLY A 42 -8.16 -6.11 -9.92
CA GLY A 42 -7.47 -7.24 -10.56
C GLY A 42 -7.76 -8.59 -9.90
N VAL A 43 -7.21 -9.66 -10.49
CA VAL A 43 -7.29 -11.01 -9.89
C VAL A 43 -6.29 -11.08 -8.75
N VAL A 44 -6.77 -11.47 -7.56
CA VAL A 44 -5.95 -11.60 -6.35
C VAL A 44 -5.45 -13.03 -6.23
N ASP A 45 -4.13 -13.21 -6.22
CA ASP A 45 -3.46 -14.50 -5.98
C ASP A 45 -2.77 -14.46 -4.62
N SER A 46 -3.08 -15.41 -3.72
CA SER A 46 -2.49 -15.49 -2.37
C SER A 46 -1.90 -16.87 -2.08
N PHE A 47 -0.82 -16.91 -1.31
CA PHE A 47 -0.12 -18.13 -0.89
C PHE A 47 0.91 -17.83 0.21
N ASP A 48 1.23 -18.86 0.99
CA ASP A 48 2.23 -18.80 2.06
C ASP A 48 3.52 -19.49 1.67
N ILE A 49 4.65 -18.99 2.18
CA ILE A 49 5.98 -19.53 1.94
C ILE A 49 6.72 -19.64 3.27
N LEU A 50 7.37 -20.78 3.50
CA LEU A 50 8.28 -20.96 4.61
C LEU A 50 9.72 -20.59 4.21
N VAL A 51 10.21 -19.47 4.70
CA VAL A 51 11.55 -18.93 4.44
C VAL A 51 12.50 -19.40 5.53
N THR A 52 13.55 -20.14 5.14
CA THR A 52 14.56 -20.66 6.08
C THR A 52 15.99 -20.36 5.63
N GLY A 53 16.80 -19.93 6.59
CA GLY A 53 18.23 -19.72 6.40
C GLY A 53 18.61 -18.55 5.48
N SER A 54 19.91 -18.43 5.24
CA SER A 54 20.50 -17.30 4.51
C SER A 54 20.48 -17.42 2.98
N LYS A 55 20.03 -18.56 2.45
CA LYS A 55 19.96 -18.80 1.01
C LYS A 55 18.68 -18.18 0.44
N PRO A 56 18.76 -17.36 -0.62
CA PRO A 56 17.58 -16.81 -1.26
C PRO A 56 16.66 -17.91 -1.81
N GLN A 57 15.40 -17.87 -1.41
CA GLN A 57 14.32 -18.65 -1.99
C GLN A 57 13.60 -17.80 -3.02
N GLN A 58 13.43 -18.33 -4.24
CA GLN A 58 12.74 -17.62 -5.32
C GLN A 58 11.31 -18.08 -5.44
N VAL A 59 10.39 -17.13 -5.49
CA VAL A 59 9.02 -17.36 -5.94
C VAL A 59 8.89 -16.82 -7.35
N ARG A 60 8.59 -17.73 -8.29
CA ARG A 60 8.21 -17.39 -9.67
C ARG A 60 6.73 -17.60 -9.84
N LYS A 61 6.08 -16.67 -10.54
CA LYS A 61 4.69 -16.79 -10.94
C LYS A 61 4.60 -16.84 -12.44
N GLU A 62 3.58 -17.55 -12.93
CA GLU A 62 3.31 -17.68 -14.36
C GLU A 62 2.77 -16.38 -14.96
N SER A 63 2.21 -15.50 -14.11
CA SER A 63 1.68 -14.19 -14.48
C SER A 63 2.36 -13.08 -13.68
N SER A 64 2.51 -11.91 -14.30
CA SER A 64 3.06 -10.72 -13.66
C SER A 64 2.04 -10.05 -12.75
N TRP A 65 2.49 -9.48 -11.63
CA TRP A 65 1.68 -8.61 -10.79
C TRP A 65 2.04 -7.14 -10.97
N PHE A 66 1.06 -6.26 -10.75
CA PHE A 66 1.28 -4.82 -10.64
C PHE A 66 1.32 -4.36 -9.17
N ASN A 67 0.70 -5.11 -8.24
CA ASN A 67 0.78 -4.86 -6.81
C ASN A 67 1.05 -6.15 -6.04
N VAL A 68 1.88 -6.11 -5.00
CA VAL A 68 2.10 -7.23 -4.08
C VAL A 68 2.18 -6.73 -2.64
N SER A 69 1.43 -7.36 -1.75
CA SER A 69 1.57 -7.26 -0.30
C SER A 69 2.28 -8.51 0.23
N ILE A 70 3.27 -8.29 1.10
CA ILE A 70 4.12 -9.33 1.67
C ILE A 70 4.07 -9.16 3.17
N TYR A 71 3.43 -10.08 3.87
CA TYR A 71 3.29 -10.08 5.33
C TYR A 71 4.22 -11.13 5.93
N ASN A 72 5.00 -10.75 6.94
CA ASN A 72 5.77 -11.69 7.75
C ASN A 72 4.97 -12.03 9.00
N ASP A 73 4.62 -13.31 9.15
CA ASP A 73 3.76 -13.79 10.24
C ASP A 73 4.30 -13.37 11.62
N ALA A 74 3.40 -13.04 12.54
CA ALA A 74 3.72 -12.69 13.92
C ALA A 74 4.48 -13.82 14.64
N ASP A 75 4.21 -15.09 14.29
CA ASP A 75 4.88 -16.26 14.88
C ASP A 75 6.27 -16.54 14.28
N SER A 76 6.71 -15.73 13.30
CA SER A 76 8.04 -15.86 12.69
C SER A 76 9.16 -15.58 13.70
N THR A 77 10.20 -16.40 13.65
CA THR A 77 11.37 -16.27 14.55
C THR A 77 12.39 -15.22 14.10
N ASP A 78 12.24 -14.66 12.90
CA ASP A 78 13.22 -13.77 12.30
C ASP A 78 12.59 -12.80 11.28
N SER A 79 13.31 -11.72 10.98
CA SER A 79 12.99 -10.84 9.86
C SER A 79 13.23 -11.53 8.52
N VAL A 80 12.49 -11.11 7.49
CA VAL A 80 12.71 -11.55 6.11
C VAL A 80 13.20 -10.37 5.28
N PHE A 81 14.25 -10.62 4.49
CA PHE A 81 14.69 -9.67 3.47
C PHE A 81 14.11 -10.07 2.13
N VAL A 82 13.38 -9.15 1.52
CA VAL A 82 12.81 -9.32 0.19
C VAL A 82 13.56 -8.49 -0.85
N SER A 83 13.79 -9.07 -2.02
CA SER A 83 14.19 -8.37 -3.25
C SER A 83 13.21 -8.66 -4.37
N VAL A 84 12.84 -7.64 -5.14
CA VAL A 84 11.92 -7.76 -6.28
C VAL A 84 12.70 -7.90 -7.58
N ASN A 85 12.34 -8.86 -8.42
CA ASN A 85 12.89 -9.18 -9.74
C ASN A 85 14.37 -9.59 -9.83
N LYS A 86 15.22 -9.17 -8.89
CA LYS A 86 16.66 -9.47 -8.90
C LYS A 86 17.17 -9.74 -7.48
N VAL A 87 17.82 -10.89 -7.28
CA VAL A 87 18.50 -11.20 -6.02
C VAL A 87 19.53 -10.11 -5.69
N GLY A 88 19.52 -9.63 -4.46
CA GLY A 88 20.62 -8.80 -3.97
C GLY A 88 20.42 -7.30 -4.11
N ALA A 89 19.56 -6.85 -5.04
CA ALA A 89 19.20 -5.45 -5.23
C ALA A 89 18.15 -5.01 -4.19
N ASP A 90 18.22 -3.74 -3.76
CA ASP A 90 17.21 -3.01 -2.97
C ASP A 90 16.41 -3.90 -2.02
N LYS A 91 17.11 -4.47 -1.04
CA LYS A 91 16.50 -5.37 -0.06
C LYS A 91 15.65 -4.56 0.92
N HIS A 92 14.42 -4.98 1.11
CA HIS A 92 13.59 -4.48 2.19
C HIS A 92 13.54 -5.53 3.31
N GLU A 93 13.73 -5.10 4.55
CA GLU A 93 13.54 -5.95 5.72
C GLU A 93 12.09 -5.87 6.17
N ILE A 94 11.49 -7.02 6.46
CA ILE A 94 10.13 -7.16 6.98
C ILE A 94 10.23 -7.89 8.31
N LYS A 95 9.92 -7.19 9.40
CA LYS A 95 9.93 -7.76 10.75
C LYS A 95 8.72 -8.69 10.96
N PRO A 96 8.75 -9.59 11.95
CA PRO A 96 7.53 -10.31 12.35
C PRO A 96 6.40 -9.32 12.65
N ASP A 97 5.19 -9.68 12.20
CA ASP A 97 3.98 -8.85 12.27
C ASP A 97 4.05 -7.54 11.45
N ASP A 98 4.89 -7.49 10.41
CA ASP A 98 5.01 -6.33 9.52
C ASP A 98 4.63 -6.69 8.08
N THR A 99 4.16 -5.67 7.33
CA THR A 99 3.74 -5.81 5.93
C THR A 99 4.52 -4.86 5.04
N TYR A 100 5.11 -5.40 3.99
CA TYR A 100 5.70 -4.61 2.91
C TYR A 100 4.82 -4.63 1.66
N ASN A 101 4.56 -3.44 1.11
CA ASN A 101 3.73 -3.27 -0.08
C ASN A 101 4.57 -2.76 -1.26
N VAL A 102 4.49 -3.48 -2.38
CA VAL A 102 5.15 -3.13 -3.64
C VAL A 102 4.08 -2.73 -4.65
N ASN A 103 3.97 -1.43 -4.91
CA ASN A 103 3.04 -0.89 -5.89
C ASN A 103 3.79 -0.48 -7.16
N MET A 104 3.39 -1.02 -8.32
CA MET A 104 3.89 -0.61 -9.63
C MET A 104 2.74 -0.15 -10.51
N GLY A 105 2.95 0.97 -11.23
CA GLY A 105 1.95 1.50 -12.17
C GLY A 105 1.71 0.63 -13.41
N ALA A 106 2.55 -0.39 -13.65
CA ALA A 106 2.39 -1.39 -14.69
C ALA A 106 2.91 -2.74 -14.18
N ALA A 107 2.35 -3.85 -14.69
CA ALA A 107 2.73 -5.19 -14.26
C ALA A 107 4.19 -5.51 -14.62
N LYS A 108 5.07 -5.49 -13.61
CA LYS A 108 6.52 -5.71 -13.76
C LYS A 108 7.12 -6.57 -12.64
N ILE A 109 6.30 -7.15 -11.77
CA ILE A 109 6.76 -8.05 -10.72
C ILE A 109 6.65 -9.48 -11.26
N TYR A 110 7.79 -10.08 -11.60
CA TYR A 110 7.87 -11.45 -12.15
C TYR A 110 8.45 -12.45 -11.16
N SER A 111 9.24 -11.95 -10.21
CA SER A 111 9.81 -12.79 -9.16
C SER A 111 10.06 -12.03 -7.88
N LEU A 112 9.93 -12.76 -6.78
CA LEU A 112 10.27 -12.31 -5.44
C LEU A 112 11.35 -13.23 -4.88
N PHE A 113 12.31 -12.65 -4.18
CA PHE A 113 13.38 -13.38 -3.54
C PHE A 113 13.34 -13.10 -2.05
N PHE A 114 13.23 -14.16 -1.25
CA PHE A 114 13.14 -14.09 0.19
C PHE A 114 14.36 -14.73 0.84
N ARG A 115 14.82 -14.19 1.96
CA ARG A 115 15.85 -14.82 2.79
C ARG A 115 15.72 -14.35 4.24
N SER A 116 16.02 -15.23 5.18
CA SER A 116 16.16 -14.89 6.60
C SER A 116 17.65 -14.91 6.98
N SER A 117 17.96 -14.75 8.27
CA SER A 117 19.30 -15.01 8.80
C SER A 117 19.65 -16.50 8.74
N ARG A 118 20.91 -16.85 8.98
CA ARG A 118 21.44 -18.22 8.80
C ARG A 118 20.67 -19.30 9.58
N ASN A 119 20.09 -18.95 10.74
CA ASN A 119 19.36 -19.87 11.61
C ASN A 119 17.89 -19.45 11.82
N GLY A 120 17.45 -18.36 11.20
CA GLY A 120 16.10 -17.85 11.33
C GLY A 120 15.12 -18.55 10.40
N SER A 121 13.87 -18.65 10.83
CA SER A 121 12.74 -19.09 10.02
C SER A 121 11.62 -18.06 10.09
N ALA A 122 10.95 -17.84 8.97
CA ALA A 122 9.80 -16.97 8.89
C ALA A 122 8.76 -17.55 7.92
N THR A 123 7.49 -17.42 8.28
CA THR A 123 6.37 -17.71 7.38
C THR A 123 5.92 -16.40 6.77
N VAL A 124 5.84 -16.36 5.44
CA VAL A 124 5.50 -15.15 4.71
C VAL A 124 4.27 -15.39 3.86
N SER A 125 3.24 -14.60 4.06
CA SER A 125 2.04 -14.57 3.22
C SER A 125 2.24 -13.54 2.12
N VAL A 126 2.07 -13.97 0.87
CA VAL A 126 2.22 -13.10 -0.30
C VAL A 126 0.89 -13.01 -1.02
N THR A 127 0.37 -11.79 -1.16
CA THR A 127 -0.85 -11.50 -1.90
C THR A 127 -0.52 -10.57 -3.06
N GLY A 128 -0.71 -11.04 -4.28
CA GLY A 128 -0.46 -10.28 -5.50
C GLY A 128 -1.74 -9.94 -6.24
N VAL A 129 -1.75 -8.78 -6.90
CA VAL A 129 -2.84 -8.35 -7.79
C VAL A 129 -2.29 -8.13 -9.19
N ARG A 130 -2.98 -8.70 -10.18
CA ARG A 130 -2.67 -8.60 -11.62
C ARG A 130 -3.80 -7.99 -12.43
#